data_AF-A0A3N5L504-F1
#
_entry.id   AF-A0A3N5L504-F1
#
_cell.length_a   1.000
_cell.length_b   1.000
_cell.length_c   1.000
_cell.angle_alpha   90.00
_cell.angle_beta   90.00
_cell.angle_gamma   90.00
#
_symmetry.space_group_name_H-M   'P 1'
#
loop_
_entity.id
_entity.type
_entity.pdbx_description
1 polymer ?
#
loop_
_entity_poly.entity_id
_entity_poly.type
_entity_poly.pdbx_seq_one_letter_code
_entity_poly.pdbx_strand_id
1 'polypeptide(L)'
;MEGAVNKVKPVKLALVLQLLLVFASGILVGGFGYRFYSFREPPPPPRRESPPPDRRAFRQRYLDEMRSRLNLREEQVQKLKEIMDASGRKFNVERRRSNEEMKALHEQQIAQIRAMLDPPQISEYEKMLAEREKLMRERDKNRRNNQRKDDRDRPRP
;
A
#
# COMPACT_ATOMS: atom_id res chain seq x y z
N MET A 1 42.09 -32.61 10.72
CA MET A 1 40.73 -32.93 10.24
C MET A 1 40.38 -31.92 9.16
N GLU A 2 40.83 -32.16 7.93
CA GLU A 2 40.53 -31.27 6.78
C GLU A 2 39.26 -31.76 6.08
N GLY A 3 38.29 -30.84 5.95
CA GLY A 3 37.01 -31.09 5.30
C GLY A 3 37.16 -31.15 3.79
N ALA A 4 36.60 -32.22 3.20
CA ALA A 4 36.53 -32.42 1.77
C ALA A 4 35.66 -31.33 1.11
N VAL A 5 36.30 -30.43 0.35
CA VAL A 5 35.60 -29.52 -0.56
C VAL A 5 35.14 -30.33 -1.78
N ASN A 6 33.83 -30.49 -1.91
CA ASN A 6 33.19 -31.16 -3.03
C ASN A 6 33.56 -30.51 -4.36
N LYS A 7 34.30 -31.23 -5.22
CA LYS A 7 34.59 -30.85 -6.61
C LYS A 7 33.30 -30.95 -7.44
N VAL A 8 32.55 -29.85 -7.54
CA VAL A 8 31.44 -29.78 -8.49
C VAL A 8 32.01 -29.81 -9.90
N LYS A 9 31.61 -30.79 -10.71
CA LYS A 9 32.12 -31.00 -12.07
C LYS A 9 31.94 -29.71 -12.89
N PRO A 10 32.98 -29.19 -13.58
CA PRO A 10 32.98 -27.86 -14.20
C PRO A 10 31.85 -27.65 -15.22
N VAL A 11 31.38 -28.73 -15.85
CA VAL A 11 30.24 -28.72 -16.78
C VAL A 11 28.92 -28.34 -16.10
N LYS A 12 28.70 -28.77 -14.84
CA LYS A 12 27.48 -28.42 -14.10
C LYS A 12 27.48 -26.94 -13.68
N LEU A 13 28.65 -26.40 -13.35
CA LEU A 13 28.79 -24.99 -13.00
C LEU A 13 28.57 -24.09 -14.21
N ALA A 14 29.10 -24.47 -15.38
CA ALA A 14 28.89 -23.75 -16.64
C ALA A 14 27.41 -23.74 -17.06
N LEU A 15 26.70 -24.86 -16.90
CA LEU A 15 25.26 -24.94 -17.18
C LEU A 15 24.42 -24.05 -16.26
N VAL A 16 24.74 -24.02 -14.96
CA VAL A 16 24.08 -23.12 -14.00
C VAL A 16 24.36 -21.66 -14.34
N LEU A 17 25.59 -21.32 -14.75
CA LEU A 17 25.94 -19.97 -15.17
C LEU A 17 25.16 -19.54 -16.42
N GLN A 18 25.04 -20.43 -17.40
CA GLN A 18 24.25 -20.17 -18.62
C GLN A 18 22.76 -20.00 -18.30
N LEU A 19 22.21 -20.81 -17.41
CA LEU A 19 20.82 -20.69 -16.97
C LEU A 19 20.57 -19.34 -16.27
N LEU A 20 21.48 -18.93 -15.39
CA LEU A 20 21.40 -17.63 -14.71
C LEU A 20 21.51 -16.46 -15.69
N LEU A 21 22.32 -16.60 -16.74
CA LEU A 21 22.51 -15.56 -17.75
C LEU A 21 21.27 -15.41 -18.65
N VAL A 22 20.64 -16.53 -19.04
CA VAL A 22 19.34 -16.52 -19.74
C VAL A 22 18.24 -15.93 -18.85
N PHE A 23 18.23 -16.26 -17.56
CA PHE A 23 17.26 -15.70 -16.61
C PHE A 23 17.47 -14.19 -16.38
N ALA A 24 18.73 -13.76 -16.26
CA ALA A 24 19.09 -12.34 -16.13
C ALA A 24 18.72 -11.53 -17.39
N SER A 25 18.89 -12.11 -18.58
CA SER A 25 18.46 -11.45 -19.82
C SER A 25 16.93 -11.31 -19.89
N GLY A 26 16.17 -12.32 -19.41
CA GLY A 26 14.72 -12.25 -19.25
C GLY A 26 14.26 -11.17 -18.28
N ILE A 27 14.95 -11.00 -17.14
CA ILE A 27 14.66 -9.92 -16.17
C ILE A 27 14.95 -8.55 -16.79
N LEU A 28 16.06 -8.41 -17.53
CA LEU A 28 16.41 -7.16 -18.19
C LEU A 28 15.38 -6.77 -19.26
N VAL A 29 14.96 -7.72 -20.10
CA VAL A 29 13.94 -7.48 -21.15
C VAL A 29 12.56 -7.23 -20.53
N GLY A 30 12.16 -8.00 -19.51
CA GLY A 30 10.90 -7.79 -18.80
C GLY A 30 10.84 -6.46 -18.04
N GLY A 31 11.94 -6.08 -17.40
CA GLY A 31 12.08 -4.80 -16.70
C GLY A 31 12.10 -3.59 -17.64
N PHE A 32 12.83 -3.68 -18.76
CA PHE A 32 12.84 -2.62 -19.77
C PHE A 32 11.52 -2.52 -20.55
N GLY A 33 10.85 -3.64 -20.83
CA GLY A 33 9.56 -3.67 -21.49
C GLY A 33 8.46 -2.96 -20.68
N TYR A 34 8.43 -3.18 -19.36
CA TYR A 34 7.49 -2.49 -18.46
C TYR A 34 7.73 -0.96 -18.44
N ARG A 35 8.99 -0.54 -18.52
CA ARG A 35 9.36 0.88 -18.55
C ARG A 35 8.93 1.55 -19.87
N PHE A 36 9.14 0.90 -21.02
CA PHE A 36 8.81 1.48 -22.34
C PHE A 36 7.31 1.51 -22.66
N TYR A 37 6.52 0.51 -22.22
CA TYR A 37 5.06 0.56 -22.37
C TYR A 37 4.42 1.68 -21.55
N SER A 38 4.98 1.98 -20.37
CA SER A 38 4.48 3.03 -19.48
C SER A 38 4.74 4.47 -19.98
N PHE A 39 5.59 4.66 -21.01
CA PHE A 39 5.89 5.98 -21.58
C PHE A 39 5.02 6.36 -22.79
N ARG A 40 4.21 5.43 -23.32
CA ARG A 40 3.37 5.68 -24.51
C ARG A 40 1.91 5.96 -24.21
N GLU A 41 1.48 5.78 -22.96
CA GLU A 41 0.16 6.21 -22.54
C GLU A 41 0.26 7.64 -22.01
N PRO A 42 -0.48 8.63 -22.57
CA PRO A 42 -0.67 9.89 -21.89
C PRO A 42 -1.22 9.59 -20.49
N PRO A 43 -0.76 10.30 -19.43
CA PRO A 43 -1.28 10.09 -18.10
C PRO A 43 -2.80 10.16 -18.19
N PRO A 44 -3.53 9.18 -17.61
CA PRO A 44 -4.99 9.24 -17.61
C PRO A 44 -5.39 10.62 -17.10
N PRO A 45 -6.40 11.27 -17.71
CA PRO A 45 -6.85 12.58 -17.27
C PRO A 45 -7.02 12.51 -15.76
N PRO A 46 -6.60 13.54 -15.00
CA PRO A 46 -6.66 13.51 -13.55
C PRO A 46 -8.07 13.09 -13.20
N ARG A 47 -8.22 11.86 -12.68
CA ARG A 47 -9.50 11.38 -12.19
C ARG A 47 -9.89 12.45 -11.21
N ARG A 48 -10.92 13.25 -11.51
CA ARG A 48 -11.51 14.16 -10.54
C ARG A 48 -11.67 13.28 -9.31
N GLU A 49 -10.86 13.55 -8.28
CA GLU A 49 -10.85 12.76 -7.07
C GLU A 49 -12.27 12.86 -6.56
N SER A 50 -13.07 11.85 -6.86
CA SER A 50 -14.45 11.82 -6.41
C SER A 50 -14.30 11.88 -4.91
N PRO A 51 -14.92 12.88 -4.23
CA PRO A 51 -14.73 13.07 -2.81
C PRO A 51 -14.93 11.71 -2.14
N PRO A 52 -14.02 11.30 -1.23
CA PRO A 52 -14.09 9.97 -0.63
C PRO A 52 -15.53 9.77 -0.16
N PRO A 53 -16.22 8.74 -0.67
CA PRO A 53 -17.66 8.62 -0.47
C PRO A 53 -17.93 8.70 1.02
N ASP A 54 -18.84 9.60 1.41
CA ASP A 54 -19.23 9.75 2.81
C ASP A 54 -19.56 8.35 3.33
N ARG A 55 -18.84 7.89 4.35
CA ARG A 55 -18.96 6.52 4.86
C ARG A 55 -20.40 6.22 5.27
N ARG A 56 -21.14 7.23 5.72
CA ARG A 56 -22.57 7.12 6.04
C ARG A 56 -23.39 6.96 4.76
N ALA A 57 -23.15 7.80 3.75
CA ALA A 57 -23.80 7.69 2.45
C ALA A 57 -23.53 6.34 1.75
N PHE A 58 -22.29 5.83 1.82
CA PHE A 58 -21.94 4.51 1.28
C PHE A 58 -22.66 3.39 2.02
N ARG A 59 -22.66 3.44 3.36
CA ARG A 59 -23.36 2.46 4.19
C ARG A 59 -24.86 2.45 3.89
N GLN A 60 -25.47 3.62 3.76
CA GLN A 60 -26.89 3.76 3.46
C GLN A 60 -27.21 3.18 2.07
N ARG A 61 -26.44 3.56 1.04
CA ARG A 61 -26.59 3.02 -0.32
C ARG A 61 -26.48 1.50 -0.37
N TYR A 62 -25.52 0.93 0.35
CA TYR A 62 -25.35 -0.52 0.43
C TYR A 62 -26.53 -1.20 1.12
N LEU A 63 -27.05 -0.61 2.21
CA LEU A 63 -28.25 -1.12 2.89
C LEU A 63 -29.48 -1.06 1.98
N ASP A 64 -29.67 0.05 1.26
CA ASP A 64 -30.80 0.25 0.34
C ASP A 64 -30.72 -0.71 -0.87
N GLU A 65 -29.51 -0.95 -1.38
CA GLU A 65 -29.25 -1.92 -2.44
C GLU A 65 -29.56 -3.35 -1.97
N MET A 66 -29.08 -3.74 -0.79
CA MET A 66 -29.34 -5.08 -0.23
C MET A 66 -30.82 -5.28 0.07
N ARG A 67 -31.50 -4.25 0.61
CA ARG A 67 -32.94 -4.28 0.87
C ARG A 67 -33.74 -4.46 -0.42
N SER A 68 -33.45 -3.66 -1.45
CA SER A 68 -34.19 -3.68 -2.71
C SER A 68 -33.93 -4.94 -3.54
N ARG A 69 -32.67 -5.36 -3.68
CA ARG A 69 -32.31 -6.53 -4.50
C ARG A 69 -32.71 -7.86 -3.87
N LEU A 70 -32.67 -7.96 -2.55
CA LEU A 70 -32.96 -9.20 -1.82
C LEU A 70 -34.36 -9.20 -1.19
N ASN A 71 -35.14 -8.13 -1.37
CA ASN A 71 -36.46 -7.96 -0.78
C ASN A 71 -36.46 -8.22 0.74
N LEU A 72 -35.49 -7.65 1.46
CA LEU A 72 -35.32 -7.89 2.89
C LEU A 72 -36.51 -7.33 3.68
N ARG A 73 -37.06 -8.14 4.60
CA ARG A 73 -38.02 -7.69 5.60
C ARG A 73 -37.34 -6.77 6.63
N GLU A 74 -38.11 -5.93 7.31
CA GLU A 74 -37.57 -4.96 8.28
C GLU A 74 -36.69 -5.63 9.37
N GLU A 75 -37.09 -6.79 9.88
CA GLU A 75 -36.28 -7.55 10.83
C GLU A 75 -34.92 -7.98 10.26
N GLN A 76 -34.86 -8.31 8.97
CA GLN A 76 -33.62 -8.69 8.28
C GLN A 76 -32.74 -7.46 8.00
N VAL A 77 -33.34 -6.32 7.68
CA VAL A 77 -32.62 -5.04 7.54
C VAL A 77 -32.00 -4.63 8.88
N GLN A 78 -32.72 -4.80 9.99
CA GLN A 78 -32.20 -4.50 11.32
C GLN A 78 -31.01 -5.41 11.68
N LYS A 79 -31.12 -6.72 11.43
CA LYS A 79 -29.99 -7.65 11.59
C LYS A 79 -28.80 -7.28 10.70
N LEU A 80 -29.04 -6.87 9.46
CA LEU A 80 -27.97 -6.44 8.55
C LEU A 80 -27.22 -5.21 9.10
N LYS A 81 -27.94 -4.22 9.67
CA LYS A 81 -27.31 -3.07 10.33
C LYS A 81 -26.41 -3.50 11.49
N GLU A 82 -26.88 -4.41 12.34
CA GLU A 82 -26.12 -4.94 13.47
C GLU A 82 -24.85 -5.68 13.01
N ILE A 83 -24.95 -6.49 11.95
CA ILE A 83 -23.81 -7.18 11.35
C ILE A 83 -22.78 -6.17 10.83
N MET A 84 -23.23 -5.13 10.13
CA MET A 84 -22.36 -4.08 9.59
C MET A 84 -21.66 -3.28 10.70
N ASP A 85 -22.34 -3.03 11.82
CA ASP A 85 -21.77 -2.34 12.98
C ASP A 85 -20.76 -3.20 13.74
N ALA A 86 -21.08 -4.47 13.97
CA ALA A 86 -20.16 -5.42 14.59
C ALA A 86 -18.89 -5.60 13.72
N SER A 87 -19.05 -5.74 12.41
CA SER A 87 -17.95 -5.86 11.45
C SER A 87 -17.11 -4.59 11.40
N GLY A 88 -17.75 -3.42 11.42
CA GLY A 88 -17.06 -2.12 11.47
C GLY A 88 -16.22 -1.96 12.73
N ARG A 89 -16.72 -2.39 13.90
CA ARG A 89 -15.94 -2.38 15.15
C ARG A 89 -14.73 -3.29 15.07
N LYS A 90 -14.90 -4.54 14.60
CA LYS A 90 -13.80 -5.50 14.42
C LYS A 90 -12.73 -4.96 13.48
N PHE A 91 -13.16 -4.42 12.33
CA PHE A 91 -12.25 -3.83 11.36
C PHE A 91 -11.44 -2.66 11.95
N ASN A 92 -12.08 -1.79 12.75
CA ASN A 92 -11.38 -0.67 13.38
C ASN A 92 -10.34 -1.14 14.41
N VAL A 93 -10.65 -2.16 15.21
CA VAL A 93 -9.70 -2.76 16.15
C VAL A 93 -8.52 -3.35 15.41
N GLU A 94 -8.77 -4.18 14.40
CA GLU A 94 -7.72 -4.82 13.61
C GLU A 94 -6.85 -3.80 12.89
N ARG A 95 -7.47 -2.75 12.33
CA ARG A 95 -6.74 -1.68 11.66
C ARG A 95 -5.83 -0.92 12.62
N ARG A 96 -6.24 -0.68 13.87
CA ARG A 96 -5.37 -0.04 14.88
C ARG A 96 -4.17 -0.91 15.19
N ARG A 97 -4.42 -2.19 15.47
CA ARG A 97 -3.37 -3.18 15.72
C ARG A 97 -2.39 -3.26 14.55
N SER A 98 -2.88 -3.45 13.34
CA SER A 98 -2.05 -3.53 12.13
C SER A 98 -1.23 -2.26 11.90
N ASN A 99 -1.80 -1.07 12.17
CA ASN A 99 -1.03 0.18 12.08
C ASN A 99 0.13 0.22 13.09
N GLU A 100 -0.09 -0.24 14.32
CA GLU A 100 0.94 -0.31 15.35
C GLU A 100 2.05 -1.31 14.97
N GLU A 101 1.66 -2.50 14.49
CA GLU A 101 2.61 -3.51 14.00
C GLU A 101 3.43 -3.00 12.81
N MET A 102 2.81 -2.33 11.85
CA MET A 102 3.51 -1.73 10.71
C MET A 102 4.47 -0.61 11.15
N LYS A 103 4.09 0.18 12.16
CA LYS A 103 4.98 1.21 12.72
C LYS A 103 6.21 0.58 13.38
N ALA A 104 6.01 -0.45 14.19
CA ALA A 104 7.11 -1.18 14.83
C ALA A 104 8.05 -1.80 13.81
N LEU A 105 7.51 -2.43 12.75
CA LEU A 105 8.30 -3.01 11.66
C LEU A 105 9.12 -1.94 10.94
N HIS A 106 8.54 -0.75 10.71
CA HIS A 106 9.24 0.37 10.08
C HIS A 106 10.39 0.90 10.96
N GLU A 107 10.17 1.04 12.26
CA GLU A 107 11.21 1.45 13.22
C GLU A 107 12.36 0.43 13.28
N GLN A 108 12.03 -0.86 13.29
CA GLN A 108 13.02 -1.93 13.22
C GLN A 108 13.84 -1.87 11.92
N GLN A 109 13.19 -1.65 10.79
CA GLN A 109 13.86 -1.49 9.50
C GLN A 109 14.83 -0.30 9.53
N ILE A 110 14.41 0.85 10.07
CA ILE A 110 15.27 2.03 10.23
C ILE A 110 16.48 1.70 11.12
N ALA A 111 16.28 0.99 12.22
CA ALA A 111 17.36 0.61 13.13
C ALA A 111 18.39 -0.31 12.45
N GLN A 112 17.92 -1.30 11.68
CA GLN A 112 18.79 -2.19 10.90
C GLN A 112 19.57 -1.44 9.83
N ILE A 113 18.92 -0.49 9.15
CA ILE A 113 19.60 0.37 8.17
C ILE A 113 20.67 1.22 8.87
N ARG A 114 20.34 1.88 9.98
CA ARG A 114 21.31 2.69 10.73
C ARG A 114 22.53 1.89 11.18
N ALA A 115 22.34 0.63 11.58
CA ALA A 115 23.42 -0.23 12.05
C ALA A 115 24.46 -0.60 10.98
N MET A 116 24.10 -0.52 9.68
CA MET A 116 25.02 -0.80 8.58
C MET A 116 25.65 0.44 7.93
N LEU A 117 25.32 1.64 8.40
CA LEU A 117 25.79 2.90 7.81
C LEU A 117 26.98 3.47 8.56
N ASP A 118 27.91 4.09 7.81
CA ASP A 118 29.00 4.87 8.37
C ASP A 118 28.49 6.22 8.95
N PRO A 119 29.20 6.87 9.89
CA PRO A 119 28.76 8.13 10.49
C PRO A 119 28.31 9.24 9.52
N PRO A 120 29.01 9.54 8.41
CA PRO A 120 28.53 10.54 7.46
C PRO A 120 27.25 10.09 6.72
N GLN A 121 27.07 8.79 6.49
CA GLN A 121 25.87 8.24 5.84
C GLN A 121 24.66 8.27 6.78
N ILE A 122 24.85 8.09 8.08
CA ILE A 122 23.79 8.21 9.09
C ILE A 122 23.17 9.60 9.05
N SER A 123 23.99 10.65 9.02
CA SER A 123 23.51 12.04 8.95
C SER A 123 22.65 12.29 7.71
N GLU A 124 23.06 11.79 6.55
CA GLU A 124 22.27 11.94 5.33
C GLU A 124 20.98 11.13 5.36
N TYR A 125 21.03 9.90 5.89
CA TYR A 125 19.86 9.05 6.05
C TYR A 125 18.81 9.68 6.99
N GLU A 126 19.23 10.35 8.06
CA GLU A 126 18.32 11.07 8.95
C GLU A 126 17.62 12.24 8.27
N LYS A 127 18.32 12.99 7.39
CA LYS A 127 17.68 14.01 6.56
C LYS A 127 16.63 13.41 5.64
N MET A 128 16.94 12.29 4.98
CA MET A 128 15.98 11.59 4.10
C MET A 128 14.71 11.18 4.85
N LEU A 129 14.84 10.67 6.09
CA LEU A 129 13.69 10.32 6.92
C LEU A 129 12.84 11.55 7.28
N ALA A 130 13.49 12.65 7.67
CA ALA A 130 12.81 13.90 8.03
C ALA A 130 12.08 14.53 6.84
N GLU A 131 12.69 14.53 5.64
CA GLU A 131 12.05 15.00 4.41
C GLU A 131 10.83 14.18 4.05
N ARG A 132 10.94 12.85 4.13
CA ARG A 132 9.81 11.95 3.88
C ARG A 132 8.68 12.19 4.86
N GLU A 133 8.98 12.41 6.14
CA GLU A 133 7.96 12.74 7.13
C GLU A 133 7.27 14.08 6.83
N LYS A 134 8.02 15.12 6.44
CA LYS A 134 7.45 16.41 6.03
C LYS A 134 6.51 16.25 4.84
N LEU A 135 6.94 15.54 3.79
CA LEU A 135 6.12 15.28 2.61
C LEU A 135 4.81 14.54 2.94
N MET A 136 4.87 13.55 3.84
CA MET A 136 3.65 12.83 4.27
C MET A 136 2.71 13.75 5.07
N ARG A 137 3.26 14.56 5.98
CA ARG A 137 2.47 15.55 6.74
C ARG A 137 1.82 16.60 5.83
N GLU A 138 2.52 17.06 4.81
CA GLU A 138 1.99 18.01 3.83
C GLU A 138 0.87 17.41 2.97
N ARG A 139 1.04 16.18 2.51
CA ARG A 139 -0.02 15.44 1.79
C ARG A 139 -1.26 15.27 2.66
N ASP A 140 -1.09 14.92 3.93
CA ASP A 140 -2.20 14.80 4.88
C ASP A 140 -2.90 16.14 5.14
N LYS A 141 -2.14 17.23 5.29
CA LYS A 141 -2.69 18.58 5.42
C LYS A 141 -3.47 18.99 4.17
N ASN A 142 -2.91 18.78 2.98
CA ASN A 142 -3.58 19.10 1.72
C ASN A 142 -4.86 18.30 1.56
N ARG A 143 -4.85 17.01 1.88
CA ARG A 143 -6.05 16.17 1.85
C ARG A 143 -7.13 16.66 2.82
N ARG A 144 -6.76 17.06 4.05
CA ARG A 144 -7.70 17.65 5.02
C ARG A 144 -8.24 18.99 4.53
N ASN A 145 -7.42 19.83 3.91
CA ASN A 145 -7.83 21.13 3.38
C ASN A 145 -8.79 20.98 2.20
N ASN A 146 -8.54 20.04 1.29
CA ASN A 146 -9.46 19.73 0.19
C ASN A 146 -10.81 19.24 0.74
N GLN A 147 -10.81 18.32 1.71
CA GLN A 147 -12.05 17.88 2.36
C GLN A 147 -12.84 19.03 2.98
N ARG A 148 -12.18 19.98 3.65
CA ARG A 148 -12.85 21.16 4.25
C ARG A 148 -13.45 22.11 3.21
N LYS A 149 -12.81 22.25 2.04
CA LYS A 149 -13.35 23.05 0.93
C LYS A 149 -14.60 22.39 0.35
N ASP A 150 -14.52 21.08 0.10
CA ASP A 150 -15.65 20.30 -0.40
C ASP A 150 -16.86 20.37 0.55
N ASP A 151 -16.64 20.33 1.86
CA ASP A 151 -17.72 20.45 2.86
C ASP A 151 -18.34 21.85 2.91
N ARG A 152 -17.57 22.91 2.60
CA ARG A 152 -18.06 24.29 2.55
C ARG A 152 -18.92 24.54 1.32
N ASP A 153 -18.51 23.98 0.18
CA ASP A 153 -19.16 24.20 -1.11
C ASP A 153 -20.33 23.23 -1.37
N ARG A 154 -20.61 22.31 -0.44
CA ARG A 154 -21.80 21.45 -0.51
C ARG A 154 -23.08 22.26 -0.30
N PRO A 155 -24.06 22.17 -1.22
CA PRO A 155 -25.38 22.76 -0.99
C PRO A 155 -26.01 22.12 0.25
N ARG A 156 -26.47 22.94 1.19
CA ARG A 156 -27.23 22.46 2.34
C ARG A 156 -28.62 22.03 1.86
N PRO A 157 -29.13 20.88 2.32
CA PRO A 157 -30.49 20.43 1.99
C PRO A 157 -31.54 21.40 2.53
#